data_AF-A0A2D7LJE6-F1
#
_entry.id   AF-A0A2D7LJE6-F1
#
_cell.length_a   1.000
_cell.length_b   1.000
_cell.length_c   1.000
_cell.angle_alpha   90.00
_cell.angle_beta   90.00
_cell.angle_gamma   90.00
#
_symmetry.space_group_name_H-M   'P 1'
#
loop_
_entity.id
_entity.type
_entity.pdbx_description
1 polymer ?
#
loop_
_entity_poly.entity_id
_entity_poly.type
_entity_poly.pdbx_seq_one_letter_code
_entity_poly.pdbx_strand_id
1 'polypeptide(L)'
;MKDLISNCFLCGEHSLHVAGTEEAQVMQCINCGYVTSTKYIGTIETNEEVKKLSSDMKKWAKEENGRVWIPSIITLPIGMLYPINKDNEMKWSFAPMVEIPEDDRKDFPNPQGGFYEKKIDTDNPQIYDEFIIGMSYVNDLMRKASTPQEPEIKFPKLKKRK
;
A
#
# COMPACT_ATOMS: atom_id res chain seq x y z
N MET A 1 10.92 -23.86 4.84
CA MET A 1 9.65 -23.64 5.57
C MET A 1 8.51 -23.56 4.55
N LYS A 2 7.28 -23.97 4.88
CA LYS A 2 6.12 -23.82 3.99
C LYS A 2 5.47 -22.47 4.24
N ASP A 3 5.06 -21.79 3.18
CA ASP A 3 4.21 -20.60 3.30
C ASP A 3 2.92 -20.99 4.02
N LEU A 4 2.55 -20.22 5.04
CA LEU A 4 1.40 -20.53 5.89
C LEU A 4 0.63 -19.28 6.29
N ILE A 5 -0.63 -19.49 6.67
CA ILE A 5 -1.50 -18.48 7.26
C ILE A 5 -1.71 -18.87 8.72
N SER A 6 -1.60 -17.89 9.63
CA SER A 6 -1.79 -18.07 11.06
C SER A 6 -2.48 -16.87 11.71
N ASN A 7 -2.69 -16.97 13.03
CA ASN A 7 -3.18 -15.86 13.83
C ASN A 7 -2.07 -14.80 13.98
N CYS A 8 -2.44 -13.53 13.77
CA CYS A 8 -1.54 -12.41 13.93
C CYS A 8 -1.19 -12.21 15.40
N PHE A 9 0.11 -12.10 15.69
CA PHE A 9 0.59 -11.84 17.05
C PHE A 9 0.13 -10.48 17.60
N LEU A 10 -0.21 -9.51 16.74
CA LEU A 10 -0.62 -8.16 17.16
C LEU A 10 -2.13 -7.97 17.33
N CYS A 11 -2.94 -8.56 16.45
CA CYS A 11 -4.39 -8.35 16.45
C CYS A 11 -5.22 -9.62 16.64
N GLY A 12 -4.59 -10.79 16.75
CA GLY A 12 -5.27 -12.08 16.95
C GLY A 12 -5.93 -12.67 15.71
N GLU A 13 -6.22 -11.87 14.68
CA GLU A 13 -6.92 -12.32 13.46
C GLU A 13 -6.15 -13.36 12.66
N HIS A 14 -6.86 -14.33 12.08
CA HIS A 14 -6.31 -15.39 11.23
C HIS A 14 -5.99 -14.87 9.82
N SER A 15 -5.09 -13.89 9.74
CA SER A 15 -4.73 -13.16 8.51
C SER A 15 -3.25 -12.82 8.46
N LEU A 16 -2.41 -13.54 9.22
CA LEU A 16 -0.97 -13.41 9.16
C LEU A 16 -0.39 -14.35 8.11
N HIS A 17 0.17 -13.80 7.06
CA HIS A 17 0.90 -14.54 6.05
C HIS A 17 2.36 -14.64 6.47
N VAL A 18 2.89 -15.85 6.57
CA VAL A 18 4.31 -16.13 6.81
C VAL A 18 4.86 -16.77 5.54
N ALA A 19 5.85 -16.13 4.94
CA ALA A 19 6.42 -16.56 3.67
C ALA A 19 7.95 -16.45 3.66
N GLY A 20 8.58 -17.28 2.82
CA GLY A 20 10.03 -17.25 2.58
C GLY A 20 10.84 -18.32 3.31
N THR A 21 12.17 -18.22 3.19
CA THR A 21 13.13 -19.13 3.82
C THR A 21 13.43 -18.70 5.26
N GLU A 22 14.13 -19.53 6.04
CA GLU A 22 14.53 -19.17 7.41
C GLU A 22 15.41 -17.91 7.45
N GLU A 23 16.24 -17.71 6.45
CA GLU A 23 17.16 -16.57 6.33
C GLU A 23 16.45 -15.28 5.88
N ALA A 24 15.36 -15.40 5.12
CA ALA A 24 14.67 -14.28 4.49
C ALA A 24 13.14 -14.34 4.70
N GLN A 25 12.72 -14.73 5.90
CA GLN A 25 11.30 -14.83 6.25
C GLN A 25 10.66 -13.44 6.39
N VAL A 26 9.44 -13.32 5.88
CA VAL A 26 8.56 -12.17 6.07
C VAL A 26 7.26 -12.64 6.72
N MET A 27 6.74 -11.85 7.66
CA MET A 27 5.40 -12.03 8.22
C MET A 27 4.59 -10.75 8.02
N GLN A 28 3.46 -10.84 7.34
CA GLN A 28 2.61 -9.69 7.03
C GLN A 28 1.15 -10.01 7.36
N CYS A 29 0.52 -9.17 8.18
CA CYS A 29 -0.90 -9.31 8.48
C CYS A 29 -1.73 -8.42 7.55
N ILE A 30 -2.64 -9.03 6.78
CA ILE A 30 -3.52 -8.30 5.85
C ILE A 30 -4.73 -7.69 6.58
N ASN A 31 -4.96 -8.02 7.86
CA ASN A 31 -6.00 -7.37 8.65
C ASN A 31 -5.51 -6.05 9.27
N CYS A 32 -4.43 -6.08 10.05
CA CYS A 32 -3.93 -4.88 10.74
C CYS A 32 -2.88 -4.08 9.96
N GLY A 33 -2.34 -4.64 8.87
CA GLY A 33 -1.38 -3.94 8.00
C GLY A 33 0.06 -3.92 8.50
N TYR A 34 0.38 -4.60 9.59
CA TYR A 34 1.74 -4.67 10.12
C TYR A 34 2.56 -5.79 9.49
N VAL A 35 3.86 -5.55 9.37
CA VAL A 35 4.83 -6.46 8.78
C VAL A 35 6.10 -6.53 9.62
N THR A 36 6.75 -7.69 9.61
CA THR A 36 8.09 -7.93 10.16
C THR A 36 8.87 -8.87 9.25
N SER A 37 10.19 -8.93 9.42
CA SER A 37 11.06 -9.86 8.69
C SER A 37 12.26 -10.27 9.53
N THR A 38 13.13 -11.14 9.01
CA THR A 38 14.41 -11.50 9.67
C THR A 38 15.29 -10.29 9.98
N LYS A 39 15.11 -9.16 9.28
CA LYS A 39 15.81 -7.90 9.55
C LYS A 39 15.37 -7.18 10.82
N TYR A 40 14.16 -7.48 11.31
CA TYR A 40 13.54 -6.81 12.45
C TYR A 40 13.53 -7.68 13.72
N ILE A 41 14.44 -8.65 13.84
CA ILE A 41 14.61 -9.43 15.07
C ILE A 41 15.21 -8.56 16.18
N GLY A 42 14.73 -8.70 17.41
CA GLY A 42 15.16 -7.91 18.56
C GLY A 42 14.13 -6.86 18.97
N THR A 43 14.62 -5.76 19.55
CA THR A 43 13.81 -4.66 20.09
C THR A 43 14.01 -3.37 19.30
N ILE A 44 13.14 -2.39 19.49
CA ILE A 44 13.21 -1.06 18.87
C ILE A 44 14.53 -0.37 19.23
N GLU A 45 15.04 -0.59 20.44
CA GLU A 45 16.30 0.00 20.93
C GLU A 45 17.54 -0.68 20.34
N THR A 46 17.49 -2.00 20.15
CA THR A 46 18.67 -2.81 19.79
C THR A 46 18.81 -3.03 18.29
N ASN A 47 17.71 -2.96 17.53
CA ASN A 47 17.72 -3.28 16.11
C ASN A 47 18.20 -2.09 15.24
N GLU A 48 19.31 -2.29 14.53
CA GLU A 48 19.92 -1.26 13.67
C GLU A 48 19.05 -0.85 12.47
N GLU A 49 18.19 -1.74 11.96
CA GLU A 49 17.27 -1.41 10.86
C GLU A 49 16.14 -0.51 11.36
N VAL A 50 15.64 -0.76 12.59
CA VAL A 50 14.63 0.11 13.23
C VAL A 50 15.19 1.51 13.46
N LYS A 51 16.48 1.64 13.83
CA LYS A 51 17.13 2.95 13.99
C LYS A 51 17.17 3.78 12.71
N LYS A 52 17.12 3.17 11.53
CA LYS A 52 17.08 3.86 10.23
C LYS A 52 15.69 4.34 9.83
N LEU A 53 14.65 3.89 10.53
CA LEU A 53 13.28 4.31 10.25
C LEU A 53 13.05 5.78 10.62
N SER A 54 12.05 6.39 9.97
CA SER A 54 11.58 7.73 10.33
C SER A 54 11.05 7.79 11.76
N SER A 55 10.97 8.99 12.32
CA SER A 55 10.41 9.23 13.66
C SER A 55 8.98 8.67 13.81
N ASP A 56 8.14 8.89 12.80
CA ASP A 56 6.76 8.39 12.80
C ASP A 56 6.70 6.85 12.76
N MET A 57 7.49 6.22 11.89
CA MET A 57 7.52 4.75 11.81
C MET A 57 8.00 4.11 13.11
N LYS A 58 8.97 4.71 13.80
CA LYS A 58 9.41 4.26 15.13
C LYS A 58 8.30 4.42 16.17
N LYS A 59 7.55 5.52 16.14
CA LYS A 59 6.41 5.76 17.04
C LYS A 59 5.32 4.70 16.87
N TRP A 60 5.12 4.20 15.66
CA TRP A 60 4.12 3.18 15.37
C TRP A 60 4.65 1.74 15.45
N ALA A 61 5.95 1.55 15.65
CA ALA A 61 6.54 0.22 15.76
C ALA A 61 6.02 -0.50 17.02
N LYS A 62 5.84 -1.82 16.92
CA LYS A 62 5.41 -2.68 18.02
C LYS A 62 6.39 -3.81 18.22
N GLU A 63 6.71 -4.14 19.46
CA GLU A 63 7.53 -5.30 19.79
C GLU A 63 6.63 -6.47 20.15
N GLU A 64 6.75 -7.58 19.42
CA GLU A 64 5.96 -8.78 19.69
C GLU A 64 6.66 -10.02 19.11
N ASN A 65 6.60 -11.14 19.82
CA ASN A 65 7.22 -12.41 19.44
C ASN A 65 8.73 -12.28 19.09
N GLY A 66 9.46 -11.49 19.88
CA GLY A 66 10.92 -11.26 19.72
C GLY A 66 11.30 -10.47 18.47
N ARG A 67 10.34 -9.76 17.86
CA ARG A 67 10.53 -8.98 16.64
C ARG A 67 9.87 -7.62 16.75
N VAL A 68 10.41 -6.67 16.00
CA VAL A 68 9.79 -5.38 15.75
C VAL A 68 8.88 -5.49 14.53
N TRP A 69 7.67 -4.98 14.68
CA TRP A 69 6.64 -4.90 13.66
C TRP A 69 6.42 -3.46 13.29
N ILE A 70 6.37 -3.18 12.00
CA ILE A 70 6.14 -1.84 11.47
C ILE A 70 4.91 -1.83 10.57
N PRO A 71 4.21 -0.69 10.46
CA PRO A 71 3.20 -0.52 9.43
C PRO A 71 3.77 -0.78 8.03
N SER A 72 3.02 -1.49 7.19
CA SER A 72 3.41 -1.75 5.81
C SER A 72 3.17 -0.53 4.89
N ILE A 73 3.90 -0.49 3.79
CA ILE A 73 3.62 0.40 2.65
C ILE A 73 3.40 -0.51 1.45
N ILE A 74 2.26 -0.34 0.77
CA ILE A 74 1.89 -1.15 -0.39
C ILE A 74 1.71 -0.24 -1.59
N THR A 75 2.61 -0.39 -2.56
CA THR A 75 2.53 0.31 -3.86
C THR A 75 1.88 -0.61 -4.88
N LEU A 76 0.86 -0.09 -5.56
CA LEU A 76 0.04 -0.78 -6.55
C LEU A 76 -0.02 0.04 -7.84
N PRO A 77 -0.38 -0.56 -8.99
CA PRO A 77 -0.52 0.18 -10.25
C PRO A 77 -1.53 1.34 -10.18
N ILE A 78 -2.52 1.24 -9.29
CA ILE A 78 -3.57 2.25 -9.11
C ILE A 78 -3.27 3.30 -8.04
N GLY A 79 -2.17 3.16 -7.29
CA GLY A 79 -1.87 4.04 -6.17
C GLY A 79 -1.04 3.39 -5.06
N MET A 80 -0.97 4.03 -3.90
CA MET A 80 -0.19 3.59 -2.76
C MET A 80 -1.04 3.62 -1.49
N LEU A 81 -1.05 2.52 -0.73
CA LEU A 81 -1.62 2.44 0.62
C LEU A 81 -0.48 2.48 1.64
N TYR A 82 -0.47 3.49 2.51
CA TYR A 82 0.64 3.77 3.42
C TYR A 82 0.14 4.44 4.70
N PRO A 83 0.89 4.37 5.80
CA PRO A 83 0.51 5.03 7.04
C PRO A 83 0.83 6.52 7.00
N ILE A 84 -0.01 7.33 7.64
CA ILE A 84 0.21 8.77 7.84
C ILE A 84 -0.02 9.14 9.29
N ASN A 85 0.64 10.23 9.71
CA ASN A 85 0.33 10.91 10.95
C ASN A 85 -0.77 11.95 10.67
N LYS A 86 -1.96 11.73 11.23
CA LYS A 86 -3.06 12.69 11.18
C LYS A 86 -3.48 12.99 12.61
N ASP A 87 -3.33 14.25 13.01
CA ASP A 87 -3.70 14.72 14.34
C ASP A 87 -3.03 13.93 15.49
N ASN A 88 -1.74 13.61 15.32
CA ASN A 88 -0.92 12.77 16.23
C ASN A 88 -1.32 11.29 16.31
N GLU A 89 -2.30 10.85 15.54
CA GLU A 89 -2.72 9.46 15.40
C GLU A 89 -2.22 8.85 14.09
N MET A 90 -1.94 7.55 14.12
CA MET A 90 -1.68 6.79 12.91
C MET A 90 -2.99 6.53 12.18
N LYS A 91 -3.06 6.87 10.90
CA LYS A 91 -4.13 6.46 9.99
C LYS A 91 -3.54 5.78 8.76
N TRP A 92 -4.37 5.06 8.03
CA TRP A 92 -4.03 4.52 6.72
C TRP A 92 -4.49 5.45 5.61
N SER A 93 -3.65 5.65 4.61
CA SER A 93 -3.86 6.58 3.52
C SER A 93 -3.71 5.87 2.19
N PHE A 94 -4.72 5.95 1.34
CA PHE A 94 -4.61 5.55 -0.06
C PHE A 94 -4.48 6.79 -0.95
N ALA A 95 -3.33 6.94 -1.61
CA ALA A 95 -3.09 7.98 -2.60
C ALA A 95 -3.17 7.37 -4.01
N PRO A 96 -4.06 7.85 -4.90
CA PRO A 96 -4.22 7.28 -6.23
C PRO A 96 -3.05 7.62 -7.15
N MET A 97 -2.80 6.76 -8.13
CA MET A 97 -1.92 7.08 -9.26
C MET A 97 -2.70 7.92 -10.28
N VAL A 98 -2.22 9.13 -10.57
CA VAL A 98 -2.84 10.09 -11.48
C VAL A 98 -1.91 10.46 -12.63
N GLU A 99 -2.47 10.87 -13.76
CA GLU A 99 -1.67 11.39 -14.88
C GLU A 99 -1.10 12.77 -14.56
N ILE A 100 0.13 13.01 -14.99
CA ILE A 100 0.78 14.31 -14.94
C ILE A 100 0.38 15.06 -16.23
N PRO A 101 -0.24 16.25 -16.13
CA PRO A 101 -0.53 17.09 -17.30
C PRO A 101 0.73 17.29 -18.15
N GLU A 102 0.60 17.26 -19.48
CA GLU A 102 1.75 17.30 -20.39
C GLU A 102 2.66 18.51 -20.14
N ASP A 103 2.06 19.68 -19.85
CA ASP A 103 2.77 20.92 -19.56
C ASP A 103 3.61 20.88 -18.26
N ASP A 104 3.23 20.00 -17.32
CA ASP A 104 3.87 19.83 -16.01
C ASP A 104 4.93 18.72 -16.03
N ARG A 105 4.92 17.83 -17.04
CA ARG A 105 5.84 16.67 -17.11
C ARG A 105 7.31 17.08 -17.09
N LYS A 106 7.64 18.27 -17.58
CA LYS A 106 9.00 18.84 -17.55
C LYS A 106 9.64 18.87 -16.16
N ASP A 107 8.82 18.94 -15.11
CA ASP A 107 9.26 18.99 -13.71
C ASP A 107 9.48 17.57 -13.11
N PHE A 108 9.17 16.53 -13.89
CA PHE A 108 9.28 15.12 -13.50
C PHE A 108 10.20 14.34 -14.45
N PRO A 109 11.52 14.66 -14.50
CA PRO A 109 12.46 13.96 -15.37
C PRO A 109 12.62 12.50 -14.97
N ASN A 110 12.61 11.61 -15.96
CA ASN A 110 12.87 10.19 -15.77
C ASN A 110 14.36 9.89 -16.01
N PRO A 111 15.11 9.33 -15.05
CA PRO A 111 16.52 9.00 -15.21
C PRO A 111 16.83 8.03 -16.37
N GLN A 112 15.83 7.27 -16.84
CA GLN A 112 15.96 6.36 -17.99
C GLN A 112 15.66 7.05 -19.34
N GLY A 113 15.34 8.34 -19.32
CA GLY A 113 15.00 9.15 -20.50
C GLY A 113 13.54 9.64 -20.48
N GLY A 114 13.32 10.85 -21.00
CA GLY A 114 12.01 11.48 -21.05
C GLY A 114 11.51 11.98 -19.68
N PHE A 115 10.19 11.98 -19.51
CA PHE A 115 9.50 12.44 -18.30
C PHE A 115 8.54 11.37 -17.80
N TYR A 116 8.25 11.36 -16.50
CA TYR A 116 7.19 10.52 -15.97
C TYR A 116 5.82 11.00 -16.46
N GLU A 117 4.94 10.04 -16.77
CA GLU A 117 3.58 10.33 -17.21
C GLU A 117 2.57 10.31 -16.06
N LYS A 118 2.93 9.70 -14.92
CA LYS A 118 2.06 9.51 -13.77
C LYS A 118 2.77 9.78 -12.47
N LYS A 119 2.03 10.23 -11.46
CA LYS A 119 2.48 10.44 -10.09
C LYS A 119 1.47 9.87 -9.09
N ILE A 120 1.93 9.62 -7.87
CA ILE A 120 1.04 9.35 -6.73
C ILE A 120 0.52 10.68 -6.22
N ASP A 121 -0.81 10.85 -6.16
CA ASP A 121 -1.45 12.04 -5.62
C ASP A 121 -1.56 11.96 -4.09
N THR A 122 -0.47 12.34 -3.41
CA THR A 122 -0.43 12.41 -1.95
C THR A 122 -1.17 13.60 -1.37
N ASP A 123 -1.61 14.56 -2.21
CA ASP A 123 -2.32 15.77 -1.77
C ASP A 123 -3.81 15.50 -1.56
N ASN A 124 -4.38 14.53 -2.27
CA ASN A 124 -5.79 14.12 -2.17
C ASN A 124 -6.00 12.65 -1.76
N PRO A 125 -5.47 12.21 -0.60
CA PRO A 125 -5.59 10.83 -0.18
C PRO A 125 -6.98 10.49 0.40
N GLN A 126 -7.36 9.22 0.29
CA GLN A 126 -8.44 8.64 1.08
C GLN A 126 -7.90 8.08 2.38
N ILE A 127 -8.53 8.42 3.51
CA ILE A 127 -8.00 8.12 4.86
C ILE A 127 -8.91 7.11 5.56
N TYR A 128 -8.31 6.13 6.22
CA TYR A 128 -8.97 5.02 6.90
C TYR A 128 -8.37 4.82 8.30
N ASP A 129 -9.21 4.45 9.26
CA ASP A 129 -8.75 4.05 10.60
C ASP A 129 -8.10 2.66 10.58
N GLU A 130 -8.66 1.74 9.79
CA GLU A 130 -8.27 0.34 9.74
C GLU A 130 -7.66 -0.01 8.37
N PHE A 131 -6.57 -0.78 8.41
CA PHE A 131 -5.87 -1.21 7.20
C PHE A 131 -6.78 -2.03 6.28
N ILE A 132 -7.53 -2.98 6.83
CA ILE A 132 -8.40 -3.87 6.06
C ILE A 132 -9.47 -3.10 5.28
N ILE A 133 -9.98 -1.99 5.84
CA ILE A 133 -10.95 -1.12 5.16
C ILE A 133 -10.30 -0.41 3.96
N GLY A 134 -9.10 0.14 4.15
CA GLY A 134 -8.32 0.72 3.07
C GLY A 134 -7.99 -0.31 1.97
N MET A 135 -7.63 -1.55 2.37
CA MET A 135 -7.33 -2.63 1.44
C MET A 135 -8.59 -3.13 0.70
N SER A 136 -9.75 -3.13 1.35
CA SER A 136 -11.04 -3.45 0.71
C SER A 136 -11.38 -2.44 -0.37
N TYR A 137 -11.22 -1.14 -0.08
CA TYR A 137 -11.41 -0.07 -1.07
C TYR A 137 -10.47 -0.24 -2.27
N VAL A 138 -9.20 -0.54 -2.01
CA VAL A 138 -8.20 -0.82 -3.04
C VAL A 138 -8.62 -2.01 -3.92
N ASN A 139 -9.09 -3.11 -3.32
CA ASN A 139 -9.59 -4.27 -4.06
C ASN A 139 -10.78 -3.91 -4.97
N ASP A 140 -11.70 -3.07 -4.50
CA ASP A 140 -12.83 -2.60 -5.32
C ASP A 140 -12.38 -1.74 -6.50
N LEU A 141 -11.39 -0.86 -6.29
CA LEU A 141 -10.78 -0.08 -7.38
C LEU A 141 -10.10 -0.98 -8.42
N MET A 142 -9.32 -1.97 -7.96
CA MET A 142 -8.64 -2.91 -8.85
C MET A 142 -9.64 -3.71 -9.70
N ARG A 143 -10.77 -4.14 -9.13
CA ARG A 143 -11.85 -4.83 -9.86
C ARG A 143 -12.48 -3.96 -10.94
N LYS A 144 -12.71 -2.68 -10.64
CA LYS A 144 -13.22 -1.71 -11.62
C LYS A 144 -12.22 -1.46 -12.73
N ALA A 145 -10.92 -1.41 -12.42
CA ALA A 145 -9.86 -1.23 -13.40
C ALA A 145 -9.62 -2.48 -14.28
N SER A 146 -9.90 -3.69 -13.77
CA SER A 146 -9.70 -4.95 -14.50
C SER A 146 -10.90 -5.38 -15.34
N THR A 147 -12.09 -4.78 -15.12
CA THR A 147 -13.27 -5.03 -15.96
C THR A 147 -13.08 -4.30 -17.29
N PRO A 148 -13.15 -4.97 -18.46
CA PRO A 148 -13.09 -4.29 -19.74
C PRO A 148 -14.18 -3.21 -19.79
N GLN A 149 -13.80 -1.96 -20.04
CA GLN A 149 -14.79 -0.96 -20.40
C GLN A 149 -15.44 -1.43 -21.70
N GLU A 150 -16.75 -1.72 -21.68
CA GLU A 150 -17.49 -1.91 -22.93
C GLU A 150 -17.28 -0.63 -23.76
N PRO A 151 -16.80 -0.73 -25.01
CA PRO A 151 -16.67 0.45 -25.84
C PRO A 151 -18.04 1.11 -25.95
N GLU A 152 -18.12 2.42 -25.71
CA GLU A 152 -19.32 3.20 -26.01
C GLU A 152 -19.64 3.02 -27.51
N ILE A 153 -20.55 2.10 -27.83
CA ILE A 153 -21.06 1.94 -29.19
C ILE A 153 -21.92 3.16 -29.46
N LYS A 154 -21.32 4.19 -30.09
CA LYS A 154 -22.08 5.32 -30.63
C LYS A 154 -22.93 4.80 -31.78
N PHE A 155 -24.19 4.46 -31.48
CA PHE A 155 -25.16 4.08 -32.50
C PHE A 155 -25.34 5.24 -33.49
N PRO A 156 -25.17 5.01 -34.80
CA PRO A 156 -25.48 6.02 -35.81
C PRO A 156 -26.96 6.40 -35.69
N LYS A 157 -27.26 7.69 -35.62
CA LYS A 157 -28.65 8.16 -35.66
C LYS A 157 -29.28 7.74 -36.98
N LEU A 158 -30.25 6.83 -36.93
CA LEU A 158 -31.00 6.37 -38.09
C LEU A 158 -31.64 7.58 -38.78
N LYS A 159 -31.24 7.84 -40.04
CA LYS A 159 -31.95 8.80 -40.89
C LYS A 159 -33.36 8.26 -41.13
N LYS A 160 -34.37 8.96 -40.59
CA LYS A 160 -35.77 8.69 -40.92
C LYS A 160 -35.94 8.87 -42.43
N ARG A 161 -36.30 7.79 -43.15
CA ARG A 161 -36.76 7.88 -44.54
C ARG A 161 -38.09 8.62 -44.54
N LYS A 162 -38.20 9.63 -45.40
CA LYS A 162 -39.45 10.33 -45.72
C LYS A 162 -40.34 9.42 -46.55
#